data_AF-A0A915BQD3-F1
#
_entry.id   AF-A0A915BQD3-F1
#
_cell.length_a   1.000
_cell.length_b   1.000
_cell.length_c   1.000
_cell.angle_alpha   90.00
_cell.angle_beta   90.00
_cell.angle_gamma   90.00
#
_symmetry.space_group_name_H-M   'P 1'
#
loop_
_entity.id
_entity.type
_entity.pdbx_description
1 polymer ?
#
loop_
_entity_poly.entity_id
_entity_poly.type
_entity_poly.pdbx_seq_one_letter_code
_entity_poly.pdbx_strand_id
1 'polypeptide(L)'
;MKPAELLLLVIIFTFMYFADSLTCYKGFKFIRGQSFGTETEECESDSAYCYNITAEAAVLINVMKAGCSTYRCMLSRNACRSTTFQGVPVSFCCCNNADLCNLKD
;
A
#
# COMPACT_ATOMS: atom_id res chain seq x y z
N MET A 1 -12.44 -42.01 10.31
CA MET A 1 -12.89 -40.63 10.00
C MET A 1 -14.05 -40.72 9.02
N LYS A 2 -15.21 -40.12 9.31
CA LYS A 2 -16.39 -40.25 8.43
C LYS A 2 -16.20 -39.39 7.18
N PRO A 3 -16.74 -39.79 6.01
CA PRO A 3 -16.58 -39.03 4.76
C PRO A 3 -17.09 -37.58 4.87
N ALA A 4 -18.11 -37.34 5.71
CA ALA A 4 -18.63 -36.02 6.01
C ALA A 4 -17.62 -35.11 6.75
N GLU A 5 -16.77 -35.68 7.62
CA GLU A 5 -15.76 -34.91 8.35
C GLU A 5 -14.58 -34.53 7.46
N LEU A 6 -14.22 -35.42 6.53
CA LEU A 6 -13.20 -35.13 5.51
C LEU A 6 -13.68 -34.04 4.55
N LEU A 7 -14.95 -34.07 4.14
CA LEU A 7 -15.56 -33.04 3.30
C LEU A 7 -15.58 -31.68 4.01
N LEU A 8 -15.93 -31.66 5.29
CA LEU A 8 -15.96 -30.44 6.10
C LEU A 8 -14.56 -29.81 6.22
N LEU A 9 -13.53 -30.64 6.47
CA LEU A 9 -12.15 -30.19 6.53
C LEU A 9 -11.67 -29.61 5.18
N VAL A 10 -12.00 -30.26 4.06
CA VAL A 10 -11.64 -29.77 2.72
C VAL A 10 -12.26 -28.39 2.47
N ILE A 11 -13.55 -28.20 2.78
CA ILE A 11 -14.24 -26.91 2.61
C ILE A 11 -13.60 -25.80 3.45
N ILE A 12 -13.24 -26.11 4.69
CA ILE A 12 -12.58 -25.17 5.60
C ILE A 12 -11.18 -24.79 5.07
N PHE A 13 -10.43 -25.75 4.53
CA PHE A 13 -9.12 -25.50 3.91
C PHE A 13 -9.20 -24.70 2.61
N THR A 14 -10.23 -24.91 1.77
CA THR A 14 -10.42 -24.08 0.57
C THR A 14 -10.79 -22.64 0.93
N PHE A 15 -11.64 -22.41 1.94
CA PHE A 15 -12.02 -21.06 2.36
C PHE A 15 -10.85 -20.25 2.94
N MET A 16 -9.93 -20.89 3.66
CA MET A 16 -8.73 -20.23 4.20
C MET A 16 -7.70 -19.81 3.14
N TYR A 17 -7.78 -20.37 1.93
CA TYR A 17 -6.81 -20.09 0.86
C TYR A 17 -7.10 -18.79 0.10
N PHE A 18 -8.24 -18.13 0.35
CA PHE A 18 -8.80 -17.11 -0.54
C PHE A 18 -8.64 -15.64 -0.12
N ALA A 19 -7.95 -15.29 0.96
CA ALA A 19 -7.88 -13.87 1.34
C ALA A 19 -6.66 -13.51 2.19
N ASP A 20 -5.51 -13.31 1.56
CA ASP A 20 -4.52 -12.35 2.07
C ASP A 20 -4.62 -11.10 1.17
N SER A 21 -5.53 -10.19 1.50
CA SER A 21 -5.60 -8.87 0.87
C SER A 21 -4.55 -7.96 1.53
N LEU A 22 -3.64 -7.43 0.72
CA LEU A 22 -2.62 -6.50 1.21
C LEU A 22 -3.29 -5.29 1.85
N THR A 23 -2.97 -4.98 3.10
CA THR A 23 -3.49 -3.78 3.78
C THR A 23 -2.47 -2.65 3.70
N CYS A 24 -2.91 -1.45 3.30
CA CYS A 24 -2.04 -0.28 3.15
C CYS A 24 -2.56 0.93 3.91
N TYR A 25 -1.68 1.84 4.30
CA TYR A 25 -2.12 3.17 4.73
C TYR A 25 -2.67 3.97 3.56
N LYS A 26 -3.69 4.78 3.84
CA LYS A 26 -4.29 5.69 2.88
C LYS A 26 -4.42 7.11 3.41
N GLY A 27 -4.65 8.02 2.48
CA GLY A 27 -5.01 9.40 2.78
C GLY A 27 -4.04 10.42 2.20
N PHE A 28 -4.17 11.66 2.64
CA PHE A 28 -3.35 12.78 2.18
C PHE A 28 -2.97 13.70 3.35
N LYS A 29 -1.84 14.40 3.22
CA LYS A 29 -1.44 15.50 4.11
C LYS A 29 -0.71 16.59 3.34
N PHE A 30 -0.69 17.80 3.90
CA PHE A 30 -0.09 18.99 3.29
C PHE A 30 1.07 19.59 4.09
N ILE A 31 1.13 19.33 5.41
CA ILE A 31 2.09 19.96 6.31
C ILE A 31 3.15 18.94 6.73
N ARG A 32 4.43 19.37 6.66
CA ARG A 32 5.57 18.57 7.12
C ARG A 32 5.47 18.31 8.63
N GLY A 33 5.66 17.05 9.05
CA GLY A 33 5.58 16.63 10.46
C GLY A 33 4.19 16.16 10.93
N GLN A 34 3.12 16.39 10.16
CA GLN A 34 1.86 15.67 10.40
C GLN A 34 2.00 14.22 9.92
N SER A 35 1.40 13.25 10.62
CA SER A 35 1.19 11.91 10.04
C SER A 35 0.12 12.01 8.94
N PHE A 36 0.31 11.29 7.84
CA PHE A 36 -0.88 10.92 7.06
C PHE A 36 -1.59 9.91 7.97
N GLY A 37 -2.88 10.11 8.23
CA GLY A 37 -3.57 9.52 9.39
C GLY A 37 -3.43 7.99 9.51
N THR A 38 -3.97 7.42 10.58
CA THR A 38 -3.93 5.96 10.83
C THR A 38 -4.96 5.18 9.99
N GLU A 39 -5.48 5.79 8.93
CA GLU A 39 -6.49 5.15 8.08
C GLU A 39 -5.84 4.13 7.15
N THR A 40 -6.52 3.00 6.99
CA THR A 40 -6.07 1.90 6.16
C THR A 40 -7.12 1.55 5.10
N GLU A 41 -6.68 0.86 4.06
CA GLU A 41 -7.52 0.16 3.10
C GLU A 41 -6.95 -1.22 2.81
N GLU A 42 -7.84 -2.19 2.60
CA GLU A 42 -7.51 -3.47 2.02
C GLU A 42 -7.47 -3.32 0.49
N CYS A 43 -6.40 -3.80 -0.13
CA CYS A 43 -6.26 -3.75 -1.58
C CYS A 43 -7.15 -4.81 -2.25
N GLU A 44 -7.90 -4.41 -3.26
CA GLU A 44 -8.81 -5.31 -4.01
C GLU A 44 -8.09 -6.37 -4.87
N SER A 45 -6.78 -6.23 -5.10
CA SER A 45 -6.02 -7.11 -6.00
C SER A 45 -4.82 -7.72 -5.30
N ASP A 46 -4.62 -9.02 -5.51
CA ASP A 46 -3.43 -9.77 -5.07
C ASP A 46 -2.12 -9.26 -5.70
N SER A 47 -2.23 -8.50 -6.79
CA SER A 47 -1.10 -7.86 -7.47
C SER A 47 -0.84 -6.42 -7.03
N ALA A 48 -1.60 -5.92 -6.05
CA ALA A 48 -1.49 -4.56 -5.57
C ALA A 48 -0.19 -4.33 -4.79
N TYR A 49 0.18 -3.05 -4.73
CA TYR A 49 1.25 -2.54 -3.91
C TYR A 49 0.71 -1.40 -3.06
N CYS A 50 1.22 -1.25 -1.84
CA CYS A 50 1.10 -0.03 -1.10
C CYS A 50 2.01 1.02 -1.74
N TYR A 51 1.50 2.23 -1.98
CA TYR A 51 2.28 3.35 -2.49
C TYR A 51 2.29 4.52 -1.52
N ASN A 52 3.34 5.33 -1.60
CA ASN A 52 3.43 6.65 -1.00
C ASN A 52 4.04 7.62 -2.02
N ILE A 53 3.38 8.76 -2.21
CA ILE A 53 3.86 9.88 -3.03
C ILE A 53 4.18 11.02 -2.07
N THR A 54 5.34 11.64 -2.20
CA THR A 54 5.76 12.84 -1.46
C THR A 54 6.15 13.93 -2.45
N ALA A 55 5.63 15.14 -2.32
CA ALA A 55 6.05 16.31 -3.08
C ALA A 55 6.42 17.45 -2.13
N GLU A 56 7.65 17.94 -2.22
CA GLU A 56 8.21 18.95 -1.31
C GLU A 56 8.07 20.35 -1.93
N ALA A 57 6.90 20.97 -1.77
CA ALA A 57 6.58 22.23 -2.44
C ALA A 57 7.22 23.46 -1.78
N ALA A 58 7.47 23.42 -0.46
CA ALA A 58 8.15 24.48 0.29
C ALA A 58 8.74 23.92 1.60
N VAL A 59 9.53 24.72 2.33
CA VAL A 59 10.22 24.32 3.58
C VAL A 59 9.28 23.60 4.57
N LEU A 60 8.02 24.06 4.68
CA LEU A 60 7.00 23.53 5.59
C LEU A 60 5.86 22.77 4.89
N ILE A 61 5.79 22.79 3.56
CA ILE A 61 4.67 22.23 2.78
C ILE A 61 5.13 20.97 2.05
N ASN A 62 4.69 19.82 2.55
CA ASN A 62 4.90 18.52 1.93
C ASN A 62 3.54 17.91 1.62
N VAL A 63 3.25 17.71 0.34
CA VAL A 63 2.08 16.96 -0.08
C VAL A 63 2.45 15.49 -0.02
N MET A 64 1.80 14.72 0.84
CA MET A 64 1.92 13.26 0.83
C MET A 64 0.58 12.62 0.52
N LYS A 65 0.61 11.55 -0.28
CA LYS A 65 -0.55 10.73 -0.63
C LYS A 65 -0.18 9.26 -0.54
N ALA A 66 -1.03 8.45 0.09
CA ALA A 66 -0.80 7.02 0.25
C ALA A 66 -2.04 6.21 -0.17
N GLY A 67 -1.84 4.93 -0.49
CA GLY A 67 -2.92 3.95 -0.75
C GLY A 67 -2.46 2.69 -1.47
N CYS A 68 -3.40 1.98 -2.09
CA CYS A 68 -3.20 0.78 -2.91
C CYS A 68 -3.10 1.10 -4.41
N SER A 69 -2.16 0.49 -5.13
CA SER A 69 -2.15 0.53 -6.60
C SER A 69 -1.33 -0.60 -7.24
N THR A 70 -1.90 -1.26 -8.25
CA THR A 70 -1.15 -2.15 -9.16
C THR A 70 -0.45 -1.34 -10.25
N TYR A 71 -1.21 -0.53 -11.00
CA TYR A 71 -0.72 0.11 -12.22
C TYR A 71 0.34 1.19 -11.96
N ARG A 72 0.17 2.01 -10.92
CA ARG A 72 1.15 3.07 -10.61
C ARG A 72 2.51 2.48 -10.24
N CYS A 73 2.51 1.30 -9.62
CA CYS A 73 3.71 0.66 -9.09
C CYS A 73 4.45 -0.22 -10.10
N MET A 74 3.97 -0.37 -11.34
CA MET A 74 4.64 -1.16 -12.39
C MET A 74 6.12 -0.76 -12.61
N LEU A 75 6.43 0.53 -12.49
CA LEU A 75 7.77 1.09 -12.69
C LEU A 75 8.59 1.27 -11.40
N SER A 76 7.97 1.03 -10.24
CA SER A 76 8.55 1.24 -8.91
C SER A 76 8.31 0.06 -7.97
N ARG A 77 8.22 -1.17 -8.49
CA ARG A 77 7.97 -2.38 -7.71
C ARG A 77 9.01 -2.51 -6.59
N ASN A 78 8.56 -2.47 -5.33
CA ASN A 78 9.42 -2.54 -4.14
C ASN A 78 10.60 -1.56 -4.16
N ALA A 79 10.39 -0.36 -4.71
CA ALA A 79 11.42 0.66 -4.86
C ALA A 79 10.86 2.08 -4.77
N CYS A 80 11.73 3.03 -4.45
CA CYS A 80 11.46 4.46 -4.55
C CYS A 80 12.07 5.04 -5.82
N ARG A 81 11.29 5.87 -6.53
CA ARG A 81 11.73 6.67 -7.67
C ARG A 81 11.50 8.13 -7.35
N SER A 82 12.50 8.96 -7.57
CA SER A 82 12.40 10.40 -7.35
C SER A 82 12.64 11.15 -8.64
N THR A 83 11.92 12.25 -8.83
CA THR A 83 12.05 13.15 -9.97
C THR A 83 11.76 14.58 -9.52
N THR A 84 12.04 15.55 -10.39
CA THR A 84 11.68 16.94 -10.16
C THR A 84 10.61 17.34 -11.15
N PHE A 85 9.47 17.81 -10.66
CA PHE A 85 8.37 18.31 -11.50
C PHE A 85 8.16 19.80 -11.22
N GLN A 86 8.34 20.65 -12.24
CA GLN A 86 8.25 22.11 -12.09
C GLN A 86 9.11 22.69 -10.95
N GLY A 87 10.32 22.13 -10.75
CA GLY A 87 11.22 22.52 -9.67
C GLY A 87 10.88 21.92 -8.30
N VAL A 88 9.78 21.17 -8.17
CA VAL A 88 9.37 20.50 -6.94
C VAL A 88 9.90 19.06 -6.92
N PRO A 89 10.69 18.66 -5.91
CA PRO A 89 11.09 17.26 -5.72
C PRO A 89 9.86 16.40 -5.41
N VAL A 90 9.69 15.33 -6.20
CA VAL A 90 8.65 14.32 -6.03
C VAL A 90 9.30 12.97 -5.84
N SER A 91 8.88 12.23 -4.82
CA SER A 91 9.29 10.85 -4.54
C SER A 91 8.06 9.94 -4.57
N PHE A 92 8.16 8.84 -5.31
CA PHE A 92 7.13 7.83 -5.46
C PHE A 92 7.70 6.46 -5.08
N CYS A 93 7.22 5.90 -3.97
CA CYS A 93 7.64 4.61 -3.44
C CYS A 93 6.50 3.60 -3.50
N CYS A 94 6.82 2.35 -3.81
CA CYS A 94 5.88 1.25 -3.68
C CYS A 94 6.49 0.06 -2.95
N CYS A 95 5.65 -0.72 -2.26
CA CYS A 95 6.01 -1.94 -1.58
C CYS A 95 4.83 -2.92 -1.52
N ASN A 96 5.10 -4.22 -1.47
CA ASN A 96 4.08 -5.27 -1.26
C ASN A 96 4.62 -6.46 -0.45
N ASN A 97 5.67 -6.24 0.33
CA ASN A 97 6.37 -7.26 1.10
C ASN A 97 5.72 -7.56 2.46
N ALA A 98 4.89 -6.64 2.98
CA ALA A 98 4.13 -6.78 4.20
C ALA A 98 2.97 -5.78 4.21
N ASP A 99 1.98 -6.01 5.08
CA ASP A 99 0.95 -5.01 5.37
C ASP A 99 1.59 -3.74 5.92
N LEU A 100 0.95 -2.61 5.59
CA LEU A 100 1.30 -1.28 6.09
C LEU A 100 2.74 -0.84 5.75
N CYS A 101 3.37 -1.47 4.76
CA CYS A 101 4.75 -1.22 4.36
C CYS A 101 4.99 0.19 3.78
N ASN A 102 3.94 0.94 3.43
CA ASN A 102 4.04 2.31 2.91
C ASN A 102 4.12 3.39 4.00
N LEU A 103 4.45 2.99 5.24
CA LEU A 103 4.94 3.92 6.24
C LEU A 103 6.29 4.46 5.79
N LYS A 104 6.36 5.76 5.52
CA LYS A 104 7.63 6.46 5.32
C LYS A 104 7.96 7.10 6.66
N ASP A 105 9.06 6.70 7.29
CA ASP A 105 9.71 7.48 8.35
C ASP A 105 10.02 8.91 7.86
#